data_AF-A0A450VG98-F1
#
_entry.id   AF-A0A450VG98-F1
#
_cell.length_a   1.000
_cell.length_b   1.000
_cell.length_c   1.000
_cell.angle_alpha   90.00
_cell.angle_beta   90.00
_cell.angle_gamma   90.00
#
_symmetry.space_group_name_H-M   'P 1'
#
loop_
_entity.id
_entity.type
_entity.pdbx_description
1 polymer ?
#
loop_
_entity_poly.entity_id
_entity_poly.type
_entity_poly.pdbx_seq_one_letter_code
_entity_poly.pdbx_strand_id
1 'polypeptide(L)'
;MAEGVFEQITRPRVVDGKRVSGLRFDDQRAIGLLQTLCGFLLLPNEFSNASMRQWMAQILGTPVDQYSSGRMTYDLRRLRLRGPIERIPHTHRYRVTEMGTRVAFFF
;
A
#
# COMPACT_ATOMS: atom_id res chain seq x y z
N MET A 1 7.15 -3.81 21.02
CA MET A 1 7.55 -4.34 19.69
C MET A 1 6.65 -3.86 18.53
N ALA A 2 5.41 -3.41 18.76
CA ALA A 2 4.55 -2.83 17.70
C ALA A 2 4.84 -1.33 17.40
N GLU A 3 5.26 -0.57 18.40
CA GLU A 3 5.45 0.90 18.33
C GLU A 3 6.54 1.32 17.31
N GLY A 4 7.61 0.54 17.17
CA GLY A 4 8.67 0.83 16.20
C GLY A 4 8.25 0.62 14.73
N VAL A 5 7.30 -0.27 14.46
CA VAL A 5 6.74 -0.48 13.11
C VAL A 5 5.76 0.64 12.77
N PHE A 6 4.98 1.07 13.77
CA PHE A 6 4.04 2.19 13.68
C PHE A 6 4.74 3.50 13.28
N GLU A 7 5.81 3.89 13.97
CA GLU A 7 6.55 5.11 13.63
C GLU A 7 7.15 5.06 12.23
N GLN A 8 7.66 3.90 11.81
CA GLN A 8 8.27 3.74 10.50
C GLN A 8 7.30 3.96 9.34
N ILE A 9 6.01 3.72 9.56
CA ILE A 9 4.98 3.81 8.52
C ILE A 9 4.32 5.17 8.48
N THR A 10 4.12 5.77 9.63
CA THR A 10 3.37 7.02 9.81
C THR A 10 4.21 8.25 9.60
N ARG A 11 5.52 8.18 9.88
CA ARG A 11 6.43 9.32 9.71
C ARG A 11 6.97 9.41 8.28
N PRO A 12 7.06 10.62 7.70
CA PRO A 12 7.79 10.84 6.46
C PRO A 12 9.23 10.32 6.56
N ARG A 13 9.74 9.69 5.50
CA ARG A 13 11.14 9.18 5.43
C ARG A 13 11.81 9.62 4.15
N VAL A 14 13.13 9.73 4.17
CA VAL A 14 13.94 9.93 2.96
C VAL A 14 14.47 8.57 2.53
N VAL A 15 14.20 8.19 1.28
CA VAL A 15 14.73 6.97 0.65
C VAL A 15 15.42 7.40 -0.64
N ASP A 16 16.69 7.03 -0.81
CA ASP A 16 17.53 7.40 -1.96
C ASP A 16 17.48 8.91 -2.27
N GLY A 17 17.59 9.75 -1.23
CA GLY A 17 17.54 11.21 -1.34
C GLY A 17 16.16 11.82 -1.62
N LYS A 18 15.09 11.01 -1.74
CA LYS A 18 13.72 11.49 -2.02
C LYS A 18 12.80 11.30 -0.81
N ARG A 19 12.03 12.34 -0.47
CA ARG A 19 11.04 12.28 0.63
C ARG A 19 9.82 11.45 0.20
N VAL A 20 9.45 10.48 1.04
CA VAL A 20 8.28 9.62 0.92
C VAL A 20 7.31 9.98 2.03
N SER A 21 6.07 10.35 1.70
CA SER A 21 5.03 10.71 2.67
C SER A 21 4.67 9.52 3.57
N GLY A 22 4.39 9.77 4.85
CA GLY A 22 3.98 8.77 5.85
C GLY A 22 2.52 8.40 5.72
N LEU A 23 2.17 7.11 5.80
CA LEU A 23 0.78 6.65 5.76
C LEU A 23 0.11 7.10 7.07
N ARG A 24 -0.65 8.19 7.01
CA ARG A 24 -1.29 8.79 8.19
C ARG A 24 -2.65 8.12 8.40
N PHE A 25 -3.03 7.88 9.65
CA PHE A 25 -4.27 7.18 9.98
C PHE A 25 -5.53 8.02 9.84
N ASP A 26 -5.39 9.34 9.73
CA ASP A 26 -6.48 10.26 9.41
C ASP A 26 -6.74 10.37 7.90
N ASP A 27 -5.94 9.68 7.06
CA ASP A 27 -6.09 9.65 5.62
C ASP A 27 -6.88 8.41 5.17
N GLN A 28 -8.13 8.63 4.73
CA GLN A 28 -9.02 7.58 4.21
C GLN A 28 -8.37 6.75 3.09
N ARG A 29 -7.49 7.36 2.27
CA ARG A 29 -6.73 6.65 1.24
C ARG A 29 -5.72 5.71 1.85
N ALA A 30 -5.02 6.12 2.91
CA ALA A 30 -4.04 5.28 3.57
C ALA A 30 -4.71 4.07 4.26
N ILE A 31 -5.84 4.29 4.94
CA ILE A 31 -6.66 3.20 5.49
C ILE A 31 -7.11 2.26 4.37
N GLY A 32 -7.63 2.79 3.27
CA GLY A 32 -8.05 1.96 2.13
C GLY A 32 -6.92 1.11 1.56
N LEU A 33 -5.70 1.66 1.46
CA LEU A 33 -4.53 0.88 1.05
C LEU A 33 -4.28 -0.29 2.00
N LEU A 34 -4.32 -0.08 3.32
CA LEU A 34 -4.13 -1.15 4.30
C LEU A 34 -5.23 -2.21 4.21
N GLN A 35 -6.50 -1.79 4.09
CA GLN A 35 -7.63 -2.71 3.87
C GLN A 35 -7.45 -3.57 2.61
N THR A 36 -6.95 -2.99 1.51
CA THR A 36 -6.64 -3.80 0.31
C THR A 36 -5.54 -4.81 0.55
N LEU A 37 -4.53 -4.50 1.37
CA LEU A 37 -3.49 -5.47 1.72
C LEU A 37 -4.09 -6.65 2.50
N CYS A 38 -5.00 -6.40 3.45
CA CYS A 38 -5.74 -7.47 4.15
C CYS A 38 -6.48 -8.37 3.15
N GLY A 39 -7.18 -7.78 2.18
CA GLY A 39 -7.87 -8.53 1.14
C GLY A 39 -6.92 -9.41 0.31
N PHE A 40 -5.76 -8.87 -0.08
CA PHE A 40 -4.78 -9.63 -0.86
C PHE A 40 -4.05 -10.72 -0.07
N LEU A 41 -3.97 -10.62 1.26
CA LEU A 41 -3.43 -11.70 2.10
C LEU A 41 -4.32 -12.94 2.11
N LEU A 42 -5.62 -12.79 1.80
CA LEU A 42 -6.58 -13.89 1.70
C LEU A 42 -6.68 -14.48 0.30
N LEU A 43 -6.05 -13.85 -0.70
CA LEU A 43 -6.05 -14.31 -2.08
C LEU A 43 -4.74 -15.05 -2.37
N PRO A 44 -4.79 -16.18 -3.11
CA PRO A 44 -3.60 -16.97 -3.38
C PRO A 44 -2.61 -16.31 -4.35
N ASN A 45 -3.02 -15.20 -4.99
CA ASN A 45 -2.31 -14.61 -6.12
C ASN A 45 -1.77 -13.21 -5.81
N GLU A 46 -0.67 -12.85 -6.47
CA GLU A 46 -0.10 -11.51 -6.37
C GLU A 46 -0.93 -10.46 -7.13
N PHE A 47 -0.90 -9.23 -6.64
CA PHE A 47 -1.74 -8.17 -7.16
C PHE A 47 -0.97 -7.25 -8.10
N SER A 48 -1.69 -6.57 -8.99
CA SER A 48 -1.15 -5.58 -9.92
C SER A 48 -1.67 -4.19 -9.59
N ASN A 49 -1.15 -3.17 -10.27
CA ASN A 49 -1.73 -1.84 -10.25
C ASN A 49 -3.23 -1.88 -10.60
N ALA A 50 -3.59 -2.58 -11.68
CA ALA A 50 -4.97 -2.64 -12.13
C ALA A 50 -5.91 -3.26 -11.08
N SER A 51 -5.51 -4.38 -10.46
CA SER A 51 -6.35 -5.02 -9.44
C SER A 51 -6.47 -4.18 -8.17
N MET A 52 -5.38 -3.59 -7.69
CA MET A 52 -5.41 -2.72 -6.51
C MET A 52 -6.25 -1.46 -6.75
N ARG A 53 -6.19 -0.90 -7.97
CA ARG A 53 -6.98 0.27 -8.38
C ARG A 53 -8.49 0.03 -8.32
N GLN A 54 -8.94 -1.17 -8.72
CA GLN A 54 -10.36 -1.55 -8.62
C GLN A 54 -10.82 -1.55 -7.16
N TRP A 55 -10.06 -2.21 -6.28
CA TRP A 55 -10.38 -2.24 -4.85
C TRP A 55 -10.35 -0.85 -4.21
N MET A 56 -9.35 -0.02 -4.54
CA MET A 56 -9.26 1.35 -4.03
C MET A 56 -10.47 2.20 -4.44
N ALA A 57 -10.92 2.08 -5.69
CA ALA A 57 -12.10 2.79 -6.15
C ALA A 57 -13.36 2.36 -5.39
N GLN A 58 -13.52 1.05 -5.16
CA GLN A 58 -14.63 0.50 -4.38
C GLN A 58 -14.62 0.96 -2.92
N ILE A 59 -13.47 0.87 -2.23
CA ILE A 59 -13.34 1.27 -0.83
C ILE A 59 -13.58 2.77 -0.65
N LEU A 60 -13.11 3.58 -1.58
CA LEU A 60 -13.30 5.04 -1.52
C LEU A 60 -14.69 5.48 -2.00
N GLY A 61 -15.52 4.57 -2.53
CA GLY A 61 -16.84 4.91 -3.06
C GLY A 61 -16.78 5.83 -4.29
N THR A 62 -15.68 5.77 -5.05
CA THR A 62 -15.46 6.63 -6.22
C THR A 62 -15.41 5.82 -7.52
N PRO A 63 -15.84 6.40 -8.65
CA PRO A 63 -15.59 5.80 -9.96
C PRO A 63 -14.11 5.49 -10.20
N VAL A 64 -13.82 4.37 -10.88
CA VAL A 64 -12.45 3.88 -11.03
C VAL A 64 -11.56 4.81 -11.84
N ASP A 65 -12.12 5.57 -12.77
CA ASP A 65 -11.45 6.62 -13.54
C ASP A 65 -10.97 7.79 -12.67
N GLN A 66 -11.65 8.08 -11.56
CA GLN A 66 -11.21 9.10 -10.59
C GLN A 66 -10.02 8.65 -9.73
N TYR A 67 -9.83 7.33 -9.58
CA TYR A 67 -8.60 6.77 -9.03
C TYR A 67 -7.64 6.39 -10.16
N SER A 68 -6.89 7.38 -10.64
CA SER A 68 -6.05 7.20 -11.83
C SER A 68 -4.94 6.15 -11.64
N SER A 69 -4.51 5.53 -12.74
CA SER A 69 -3.36 4.60 -12.74
C SER A 69 -2.07 5.25 -12.22
N GLY A 70 -1.85 6.54 -12.52
CA GLY A 70 -0.72 7.30 -11.98
C GLY A 70 -0.80 7.48 -10.46
N ARG A 71 -2.00 7.75 -9.93
CA ARG A 71 -2.25 7.83 -8.49
C ARG A 71 -1.96 6.49 -7.79
N MET A 72 -2.41 5.39 -8.38
CA MET A 72 -2.12 4.03 -7.89
C MET A 72 -0.62 3.68 -7.97
N THR A 73 0.06 4.08 -9.05
CA THR A 73 1.51 3.89 -9.21
C THR A 73 2.29 4.60 -8.11
N TYR A 74 1.87 5.81 -7.75
CA TYR A 74 2.46 6.56 -6.65
C TYR A 74 2.28 5.83 -5.30
N ASP A 75 1.09 5.31 -5.01
CA ASP A 75 0.87 4.57 -3.75
C ASP A 75 1.64 3.25 -3.69
N LEU A 76 1.68 2.49 -4.79
CA LEU A 76 2.48 1.27 -4.86
C LEU A 76 3.96 1.58 -4.63
N ARG A 77 4.48 2.67 -5.20
CA ARG A 77 5.84 3.12 -4.93
C ARG A 77 6.02 3.48 -3.46
N ARG A 78 5.08 4.21 -2.86
CA ARG A 78 5.13 4.59 -1.45
C ARG A 78 5.11 3.37 -0.52
N LEU A 79 4.24 2.39 -0.79
CA LEU A 79 4.19 1.12 -0.08
C LEU A 79 5.50 0.33 -0.24
N ARG A 80 6.07 0.26 -1.45
CA ARG A 80 7.36 -0.41 -1.65
C ARG A 80 8.51 0.23 -0.88
N LEU A 81 8.63 1.55 -0.96
CA LEU A 81 9.70 2.29 -0.28
C LEU A 81 9.57 2.24 1.25
N ARG A 82 8.37 1.97 1.76
CA ARG A 82 8.14 1.78 3.19
C ARG A 82 8.30 0.33 3.63
N GLY A 83 8.22 -0.62 2.72
CA GLY A 83 8.38 -2.06 2.98
C GLY A 83 7.11 -2.91 3.14
N PRO A 84 5.85 -2.39 3.23
CA PRO A 84 4.67 -3.26 3.30
C PRO A 84 4.47 -4.19 2.09
N ILE A 85 4.98 -3.81 0.93
CA ILE A 85 4.87 -4.64 -0.28
C ILE A 85 6.22 -4.67 -1.00
N GLU A 86 6.41 -5.69 -1.82
CA GLU A 86 7.52 -5.75 -2.74
C GLU A 86 7.06 -6.11 -4.15
N ARG A 87 7.84 -5.70 -5.15
CA ARG A 87 7.56 -6.03 -6.56
C ARG A 87 8.25 -7.35 -6.89
N ILE A 88 7.54 -8.23 -7.57
CA ILE A 88 8.09 -9.48 -8.07
C ILE A 88 8.98 -9.17 -9.29
N PRO A 89 10.23 -9.66 -9.32
CA PRO A 89 11.13 -9.46 -10.45
C PRO A 89 10.48 -9.83 -11.78
N HIS A 90 10.79 -9.07 -12.83
CA HIS A 90 10.33 -9.31 -14.21
C HIS A 90 8.80 -9.30 -14.43
N THR A 91 8.00 -8.85 -13.46
CA THR A 91 6.53 -8.75 -13.60
C THR A 91 5.99 -7.38 -13.19
N HIS A 92 4.72 -7.08 -13.49
CA HIS A 92 4.01 -5.93 -12.93
C HIS A 92 3.22 -6.28 -11.65
N ARG A 93 3.63 -7.36 -10.96
CA ARG A 93 2.97 -7.89 -9.77
C ARG A 93 3.69 -7.52 -8.49
N TYR A 94 2.93 -7.50 -7.41
CA TYR A 94 3.37 -7.14 -6.07
C TYR A 94 2.82 -8.15 -5.08
N ARG A 95 3.59 -8.43 -4.05
CA ARG A 95 3.16 -9.26 -2.91
C ARG A 95 3.33 -8.50 -1.61
N VAL A 96 2.50 -8.85 -0.62
CA VAL A 96 2.61 -8.31 0.73
C VAL A 96 3.82 -8.96 1.41
N THR A 97 4.66 -8.16 2.07
CA THR A 97 5.80 -8.68 2.84
C THR A 97 5.35 -9.13 4.23
N GLU A 98 6.20 -9.84 4.98
CA GLU A 98 5.91 -10.16 6.38
C GLU A 98 5.64 -8.89 7.23
N MET A 99 6.40 -7.81 6.97
CA MET A 99 6.15 -6.52 7.60
C MET A 99 4.78 -5.97 7.18
N GLY A 100 4.45 -6.04 5.89
CA GLY A 100 3.13 -5.65 5.38
C GLY A 100 1.98 -6.41 6.02
N THR A 101 2.13 -7.71 6.27
CA THR A 101 1.15 -8.54 6.97
C THR A 101 0.90 -8.03 8.38
N ARG A 102 1.97 -7.77 9.15
CA ARG A 102 1.85 -7.21 10.50
C ARG A 102 1.12 -5.88 10.46
N VAL A 103 1.51 -5.00 9.55
CA VAL A 103 0.93 -3.67 9.39
C VAL A 103 -0.54 -3.75 9.01
N ALA A 104 -0.90 -4.61 8.07
CA ALA A 104 -2.27 -4.76 7.62
C ALA A 104 -3.19 -5.32 8.72
N PHE A 105 -2.70 -6.21 9.60
CA PHE A 105 -3.52 -6.78 10.68
C PHE A 105 -3.56 -5.97 11.98
N PHE A 106 -2.54 -5.15 12.25
CA PHE A 106 -2.51 -4.30 13.45
C PHE A 106 -3.22 -2.95 13.27
N PHE A 107 -3.69 -2.63 12.05
CA PHE A 107 -4.31 -1.36 11.67
C PHE A 107 -5.58 -1.56 10.86
#